data_AF-A0A0F9YR05-F1
#
_entry.id   AF-A0A0F9YR05-F1
#
_cell.length_a   1.000
_cell.length_b   1.000
_cell.length_c   1.000
_cell.angle_alpha   90.00
_cell.angle_beta   90.00
_cell.angle_gamma   90.00
#
_symmetry.space_group_name_H-M   'P 1'
#
loop_
_entity.id
_entity.type
_entity.pdbx_description
1 polymer ?
#
loop_
_entity_poly.entity_id
_entity_poly.type
_entity_poly.pdbx_seq_one_letter_code
_entity_poly.pdbx_strand_id
1 'polypeptide(L)'
;MYEVYIIKVYLFFEQLLERNSMVDGASAVKEVAVKTGWLDAIKENLSFEVLSKKLDLTKEKMVALVVYLGAGLLLGFLLKRFFKYVLFLAAILIGLYFLQKSGAINIVIDWNKMNDFIGIKSVPQVDSNLFLGYWLWIKANVAISISFLIGFIIGWKIS
;
A
#
# COMPACT_ATOMS: atom_id res chain seq x y z
N MET A 1 59.42 48.42 -13.05
CA MET A 1 58.74 48.61 -11.75
C MET A 1 57.24 48.23 -11.77
N TYR A 2 56.69 47.76 -12.89
CA TYR A 2 55.27 47.34 -13.01
C TYR A 2 55.05 45.83 -12.79
N GLU A 3 56.05 44.97 -13.02
CA GLU A 3 55.91 43.51 -12.88
C GLU A 3 55.69 43.04 -11.43
N VAL A 4 56.27 43.75 -10.45
CA VAL A 4 56.14 43.40 -9.03
C VAL A 4 54.71 43.59 -8.51
N TYR A 5 53.95 44.53 -9.09
CA TYR A 5 52.55 44.76 -8.73
C TYR A 5 51.62 43.70 -9.30
N ILE A 6 51.89 43.21 -10.51
CA ILE A 6 51.09 42.14 -11.14
C ILE A 6 51.22 40.86 -10.31
N ILE A 7 52.43 40.48 -9.92
CA ILE A 7 52.67 39.25 -9.14
C ILE A 7 51.98 39.31 -7.76
N LYS A 8 51.98 40.47 -7.08
CA LYS A 8 51.28 40.63 -5.80
C LYS A 8 49.76 40.58 -5.93
N VAL A 9 49.19 41.09 -7.02
CA VAL A 9 47.74 41.00 -7.26
C VAL A 9 47.31 39.56 -7.52
N TYR A 10 48.10 38.77 -8.27
CA TYR A 10 47.81 37.34 -8.48
C TYR A 10 47.89 36.52 -7.19
N LEU A 11 48.94 36.74 -6.37
CA LEU A 11 49.08 36.06 -5.07
C LEU A 11 47.96 36.42 -4.08
N PHE A 12 47.50 37.68 -4.11
CA PHE A 12 46.36 38.11 -3.31
C PHE A 12 45.04 37.49 -3.78
N PHE A 13 44.86 37.32 -5.10
CA PHE A 13 43.66 36.71 -5.67
C PHE A 13 43.58 35.20 -5.40
N GLU A 14 44.71 34.47 -5.46
CA GLU A 14 44.82 33.05 -5.06
C GLU A 14 44.47 32.86 -3.57
N GLN A 15 45.02 33.69 -2.67
CA GLN A 15 44.67 33.63 -1.25
C GLN A 15 43.19 33.92 -0.98
N LEU A 16 42.55 34.76 -1.79
CA LEU A 16 41.12 35.08 -1.68
C LEU A 16 40.23 33.93 -2.18
N LEU A 17 40.70 33.20 -3.19
CA LEU A 17 40.04 32.01 -3.74
C LEU A 17 40.12 30.82 -2.76
N GLU A 18 41.27 30.60 -2.13
CA GLU A 18 41.42 29.61 -1.06
C GLU A 18 40.61 29.96 0.20
N ARG A 19 40.52 31.25 0.56
CA ARG A 19 39.68 31.67 1.69
C ARG A 19 38.19 31.43 1.45
N ASN A 20 37.71 31.64 0.23
CA ASN A 20 36.30 31.44 -0.10
C ASN A 20 35.94 29.95 -0.22
N SER A 21 36.84 29.09 -0.71
CA SER A 21 36.58 27.65 -0.76
C SER A 21 36.56 26.97 0.62
N MET A 22 37.17 27.58 1.65
CA MET A 22 37.07 27.10 3.04
C MET A 22 35.84 27.64 3.81
N VAL A 23 35.19 28.70 3.32
CA VAL A 23 33.97 29.26 3.94
C VAL A 23 32.70 28.52 3.51
N ASP A 24 32.72 27.87 2.34
CA ASP A 24 31.61 27.01 1.88
C ASP A 24 31.61 25.61 2.53
N GLY A 25 32.62 25.27 3.32
CA GLY A 25 32.79 23.96 3.96
C GLY A 25 32.24 23.83 5.39
N ALA A 26 31.74 24.91 6.01
CA ALA A 26 31.36 24.88 7.42
C ALA A 26 30.23 25.84 7.81
N SER A 27 29.05 25.69 7.22
CA SER A 27 27.73 25.98 7.83
C SER A 27 26.62 25.55 6.87
N ALA A 28 26.22 24.28 6.92
CA ALA A 28 24.99 23.92 7.61
C ALA A 28 23.71 24.58 7.05
N VAL A 29 23.47 24.45 5.74
CA VAL A 29 22.10 24.17 5.32
C VAL A 29 21.89 22.69 5.56
N LYS A 30 21.41 22.36 6.77
CA LYS A 30 20.59 21.17 6.96
C LYS A 30 19.47 21.31 5.93
N GLU A 31 19.62 20.64 4.79
CA GLU A 31 18.48 20.29 3.97
C GLU A 31 17.59 19.49 4.91
N VAL A 32 16.57 20.19 5.42
CA VAL A 32 15.51 19.63 6.23
C VAL A 32 15.04 18.45 5.43
N ALA A 33 15.31 17.25 5.96
CA ALA A 33 14.78 16.00 5.44
C ALA A 33 13.34 16.29 5.04
N VAL A 34 13.13 16.43 3.73
CA VAL A 34 11.79 16.48 3.16
C VAL A 34 11.22 15.19 3.68
N LYS A 35 10.29 15.29 4.62
CA LYS A 35 9.51 14.16 5.09
C LYS A 35 8.88 13.64 3.81
N THR A 36 9.54 12.69 3.15
CA THR A 36 9.03 11.97 2.01
C THR A 36 7.72 11.46 2.55
N GLY A 37 6.64 12.13 2.14
CA GLY A 37 5.34 11.76 2.64
C GLY A 37 5.23 10.29 2.28
N TRP A 38 4.77 9.46 3.20
CA TRP A 38 4.35 8.11 2.85
C TRP A 38 3.47 8.13 1.57
N LEU A 39 2.75 9.23 1.31
CA LEU A 39 2.07 9.54 0.06
C LEU A 39 2.99 9.70 -1.16
N ASP A 40 4.13 10.36 -1.06
CA ASP A 40 5.10 10.52 -2.14
C ASP A 40 5.78 9.19 -2.46
N ALA A 41 6.12 8.40 -1.43
CA ALA A 41 6.64 7.04 -1.61
C ALA A 41 5.61 6.10 -2.26
N ILE A 42 4.32 6.27 -1.93
CA ILE A 42 3.22 5.56 -2.58
C ILE A 42 3.10 6.02 -4.04
N LYS A 43 3.14 7.33 -4.30
CA LYS A 43 2.98 7.93 -5.64
C LYS A 43 4.12 7.57 -6.59
N GLU A 44 5.34 7.50 -6.10
CA GLU A 44 6.53 7.12 -6.86
C GLU A 44 6.49 5.64 -7.26
N ASN A 45 6.11 4.76 -6.32
CA ASN A 45 5.93 3.32 -6.59
C ASN A 45 4.66 2.99 -7.40
N LEU A 46 3.66 3.89 -7.40
CA LEU A 46 2.44 3.81 -8.21
C LEU A 46 2.54 4.54 -9.55
N SER A 47 3.70 5.11 -9.89
CA SER A 47 3.84 5.80 -11.17
C SER A 47 3.45 4.84 -12.30
N PHE A 48 2.48 5.29 -13.09
CA PHE A 48 1.84 4.49 -14.13
C PHE A 48 2.87 3.96 -15.15
N GLU A 49 3.96 4.70 -15.36
CA GLU A 49 5.13 4.30 -16.15
C GLU A 49 5.90 3.10 -15.57
N VAL A 50 6.07 3.01 -14.25
CA VAL A 50 6.75 1.88 -13.60
C VAL A 50 5.86 0.65 -13.58
N LEU A 51 4.57 0.81 -13.32
CA LEU A 51 3.59 -0.29 -13.35
C LEU A 51 3.38 -0.82 -14.77
N SER A 52 3.25 0.05 -15.77
CA SER A 52 3.08 -0.36 -17.18
C SER A 52 4.32 -1.05 -17.75
N LYS A 53 5.54 -0.54 -17.47
CA LYS A 53 6.77 -1.19 -17.92
C LYS A 53 7.04 -2.53 -17.24
N LYS A 54 6.67 -2.70 -15.97
CA LYS A 54 6.95 -3.94 -15.23
C LYS A 54 5.89 -5.03 -15.38
N LEU A 55 4.66 -4.70 -15.79
CA LEU A 55 3.52 -5.62 -15.71
C LEU A 55 2.85 -5.95 -17.05
N ASP A 56 3.36 -5.45 -18.18
CA ASP A 56 2.83 -5.71 -19.52
C ASP A 56 1.29 -5.59 -19.56
N LEU A 57 0.81 -4.42 -19.11
CA LEU A 57 -0.59 -4.21 -18.76
C LEU A 57 -1.48 -4.19 -20.00
N THR A 58 -2.11 -5.33 -20.30
CA THR A 58 -3.26 -5.41 -21.21
C THR A 58 -4.42 -4.56 -20.69
N LYS A 59 -5.23 -3.97 -21.58
CA LYS A 59 -6.38 -3.11 -21.23
C LYS A 59 -7.33 -3.73 -20.19
N GLU A 60 -7.51 -5.04 -20.24
CA GLU A 60 -8.33 -5.80 -19.28
C GLU A 60 -7.79 -5.71 -17.85
N LYS A 61 -6.47 -5.79 -17.68
CA LYS A 61 -5.82 -5.67 -16.36
C LYS A 61 -5.94 -4.27 -15.78
N MET A 62 -6.00 -3.22 -16.61
CA MET A 62 -6.23 -1.84 -16.14
C MET A 62 -7.63 -1.66 -15.57
N VAL A 63 -8.65 -2.19 -16.24
CA VAL A 63 -10.03 -2.12 -15.74
C VAL A 63 -10.14 -2.85 -14.40
N ALA A 64 -9.56 -4.05 -14.30
CA ALA A 64 -9.48 -4.75 -13.03
C ALA A 64 -8.78 -3.90 -11.97
N LEU A 65 -7.64 -3.29 -12.28
CA LEU A 65 -6.87 -2.52 -11.32
C LEU A 65 -7.67 -1.34 -10.71
N VAL A 66 -8.45 -0.62 -11.53
CA VAL A 66 -9.33 0.46 -11.08
C VAL A 66 -10.52 -0.05 -10.26
N VAL A 67 -11.16 -1.14 -10.70
CA VAL A 67 -12.29 -1.74 -9.98
C VAL A 67 -11.86 -2.21 -8.60
N TYR A 68 -10.71 -2.90 -8.50
CA TYR A 68 -10.18 -3.38 -7.23
C TYR A 68 -9.68 -2.22 -6.35
N LEU A 69 -9.14 -1.14 -6.92
CA LEU A 69 -8.82 0.08 -6.17
C LEU A 69 -10.08 0.69 -5.54
N GLY A 70 -11.14 0.84 -6.34
CA GLY A 70 -12.44 1.36 -5.88
C GLY A 70 -13.08 0.46 -4.81
N ALA A 71 -13.04 -0.85 -5.01
CA ALA A 71 -13.53 -1.83 -4.04
C ALA A 71 -12.74 -1.75 -2.72
N GLY A 72 -11.41 -1.63 -2.81
CA GLY A 72 -10.55 -1.42 -1.64
C GLY A 72 -10.91 -0.14 -0.89
N LEU A 73 -11.08 0.97 -1.60
CA LEU A 73 -11.46 2.27 -1.02
C LEU A 73 -12.82 2.20 -0.33
N LEU A 74 -13.82 1.64 -0.98
CA LEU A 74 -15.13 1.42 -0.38
C LEU A 74 -15.03 0.54 0.87
N LEU A 75 -14.32 -0.58 0.79
CA LEU A 75 -14.16 -1.47 1.94
C LEU A 75 -13.44 -0.78 3.10
N GLY A 76 -12.37 -0.03 2.84
CA GLY A 76 -11.64 0.72 3.86
C GLY A 76 -12.52 1.79 4.53
N PHE A 77 -13.32 2.49 3.74
CA PHE A 77 -14.29 3.47 4.23
C PHE A 77 -15.39 2.82 5.09
N LEU A 78 -16.00 1.74 4.58
CA LEU A 78 -17.03 0.98 5.29
C LEU A 78 -16.48 0.39 6.59
N LEU A 79 -15.28 -0.19 6.56
CA LEU A 79 -14.73 -0.84 7.73
C LEU A 79 -14.50 0.14 8.87
N LYS A 80 -14.04 1.37 8.60
CA LYS A 80 -13.88 2.39 9.65
C LYS A 80 -15.22 2.86 10.22
N ARG A 81 -16.21 3.13 9.36
CA ARG A 81 -17.53 3.58 9.78
C ARG A 81 -18.32 2.50 10.53
N PHE A 82 -18.17 1.24 10.11
CA PHE A 82 -18.88 0.10 10.67
C PHE A 82 -18.02 -0.76 11.61
N PHE A 83 -16.82 -0.30 11.97
CA PHE A 83 -15.87 -1.11 12.77
C PHE A 83 -16.49 -1.63 14.06
N LYS A 84 -17.31 -0.81 14.73
CA LYS A 84 -18.04 -1.18 15.95
C LYS A 84 -19.03 -2.32 15.70
N TYR A 85 -19.76 -2.26 14.59
CA TYR A 85 -20.72 -3.30 14.20
C TYR A 85 -20.03 -4.58 13.77
N VAL A 86 -18.90 -4.47 13.04
CA VAL A 86 -18.10 -5.62 12.62
C VAL A 86 -17.47 -6.31 13.84
N LEU A 87 -16.95 -5.55 14.81
CA LEU A 87 -16.46 -6.10 16.07
C LEU A 87 -17.56 -6.79 16.87
N PHE A 88 -18.74 -6.18 16.93
CA PHE A 88 -19.89 -6.78 17.60
C PHE A 88 -20.33 -8.08 16.93
N LEU A 89 -20.40 -8.11 15.59
CA LEU A 89 -20.70 -9.31 14.81
C LEU A 89 -19.64 -10.40 15.03
N ALA A 90 -18.35 -10.03 15.01
CA ALA A 90 -17.26 -10.96 15.28
C ALA A 90 -17.37 -11.55 16.71
N ALA A 91 -17.68 -10.72 17.71
CA ALA A 91 -17.90 -11.17 19.08
C ALA A 91 -19.09 -12.14 19.18
N ILE A 92 -20.20 -11.87 18.48
CA ILE A 92 -21.34 -12.79 18.41
C ILE A 92 -20.93 -14.13 17.78
N LEU A 93 -20.22 -14.11 16.65
CA LEU A 93 -19.78 -15.32 15.96
C LEU A 93 -18.84 -16.16 16.84
N ILE A 94 -17.91 -15.50 17.55
CA ILE A 94 -17.04 -16.17 18.51
C ILE A 94 -17.87 -16.76 19.66
N GLY A 95 -18.82 -16.00 20.21
CA GLY A 95 -19.73 -16.49 21.25
C GLY A 95 -20.54 -17.71 20.80
N LEU A 96 -21.08 -17.68 19.59
CA LEU A 96 -21.78 -18.82 18.97
C LEU A 96 -20.87 -20.03 18.82
N TYR A 97 -19.62 -19.82 18.39
CA TYR A 97 -18.64 -20.90 18.25
C TYR A 97 -18.35 -21.58 19.61
N PHE A 98 -18.17 -20.79 20.68
CA PHE A 98 -18.00 -21.34 22.02
C PHE A 98 -19.26 -22.05 22.53
N LEU A 99 -20.46 -21.51 22.29
CA LEU A 99 -21.73 -22.15 22.65
C LEU A 99 -21.92 -23.48 21.92
N GLN A 100 -21.55 -23.55 20.64
CA GLN A 100 -21.58 -24.78 19.86
C GLN A 100 -20.62 -25.83 20.43
N LYS A 101 -19.40 -25.42 20.80
CA LYS A 101 -18.41 -26.33 21.43
C LYS A 101 -18.85 -26.81 22.81
N SER A 102 -19.57 -25.98 23.57
CA SER A 102 -20.12 -26.36 24.88
C SER A 102 -21.32 -27.30 24.79
N GLY A 103 -21.86 -27.55 23.59
CA GLY A 103 -23.03 -28.41 23.37
C GLY A 103 -24.36 -27.76 23.74
N ALA A 104 -24.38 -26.48 24.15
CA ALA A 104 -25.59 -25.76 24.51
C ALA A 104 -26.51 -25.49 23.29
N ILE A 105 -25.94 -25.35 22.09
CA ILE A 105 -26.68 -25.13 20.84
C ILE A 105 -26.03 -25.98 19.73
N ASN A 106 -26.83 -26.79 19.04
CA ASN A 106 -26.40 -27.51 17.84
C ASN A 106 -26.90 -26.78 16.59
N ILE A 107 -26.07 -25.91 16.03
CA ILE A 107 -26.37 -25.21 14.77
C ILE A 107 -25.96 -26.11 13.62
N VAL A 108 -26.94 -26.73 12.96
CA VAL A 108 -26.75 -27.47 11.72
C VAL A 108 -27.04 -26.53 10.56
N ILE A 109 -26.00 -26.01 9.92
CA ILE A 109 -26.14 -25.21 8.70
C ILE A 109 -26.28 -26.17 7.52
N ASP A 110 -27.45 -26.19 6.89
CA ASP A 110 -27.68 -26.92 5.64
C ASP A 110 -27.11 -26.10 4.47
N TRP A 111 -25.86 -26.40 4.14
CA TRP A 111 -25.14 -25.74 3.05
C TRP A 111 -25.82 -25.93 1.69
N ASN A 112 -26.59 -27.01 1.49
CA ASN A 112 -27.29 -27.24 0.24
C ASN A 112 -28.41 -26.21 0.04
N LYS A 113 -29.22 -25.97 1.07
CA LYS A 113 -30.28 -24.94 1.02
C LYS A 113 -29.73 -23.53 0.88
N MET A 114 -28.59 -23.25 1.52
CA MET A 114 -27.96 -21.94 1.41
C MET A 114 -27.39 -21.71 0.00
N ASN A 115 -26.78 -22.74 -0.61
CA ASN A 115 -26.29 -22.67 -1.98
C ASN A 115 -27.43 -22.51 -2.99
N ASP A 116 -28.56 -23.20 -2.78
CA ASP A 116 -29.77 -23.03 -3.58
C ASP A 116 -30.35 -21.62 -3.47
N PHE A 117 -30.34 -21.02 -2.28
CA PHE A 117 -30.82 -19.65 -2.05
C PHE A 117 -29.93 -18.60 -2.72
N ILE A 118 -28.60 -18.78 -2.68
CA ILE A 118 -27.64 -17.85 -3.28
C ILE A 118 -27.47 -18.11 -4.80
N GLY A 119 -28.03 -19.21 -5.32
CA GLY A 119 -27.92 -19.60 -6.73
C GLY A 119 -26.51 -20.04 -7.14
N ILE A 120 -25.66 -20.37 -6.16
CA ILE A 120 -24.30 -20.86 -6.41
C ILE A 120 -24.39 -22.37 -6.58
N LYS A 121 -24.12 -22.86 -7.80
CA LYS A 121 -24.00 -24.30 -8.04
C LYS A 121 -22.88 -24.84 -7.15
N SER A 122 -23.19 -25.81 -6.28
CA SER A 122 -22.22 -26.45 -5.39
C SER A 122 -20.96 -26.83 -6.17
N VAL A 123 -19.88 -26.09 -5.92
CA VAL A 123 -18.56 -26.40 -6.46
C VAL A 123 -18.05 -27.60 -5.66
N PRO A 124 -17.49 -28.65 -6.30
CA PRO A 124 -16.96 -29.81 -5.58
C PRO A 124 -16.01 -29.36 -4.47
N GLN A 125 -16.12 -30.01 -3.30
CA GLN A 125 -15.28 -29.73 -2.14
C GLN A 125 -13.81 -29.70 -2.57
N VAL A 126 -13.23 -28.50 -2.61
CA VAL A 126 -11.80 -28.33 -2.87
C VAL A 126 -11.10 -28.72 -1.57
N ASP A 127 -10.85 -30.02 -1.44
CA ASP A 127 -9.90 -30.53 -0.48
C ASP A 127 -8.51 -29.96 -0.80
N SER A 128 -7.78 -29.64 0.27
CA SER A 128 -6.41 -29.14 0.34
C SER A 128 -6.19 -27.61 0.19
N ASN A 129 -5.94 -26.99 1.35
CA ASN A 129 -5.27 -25.70 1.55
C ASN A 129 -5.79 -24.51 0.72
N LEU A 130 -7.01 -24.06 1.02
CA LEU A 130 -7.53 -22.77 0.57
C LEU A 130 -6.51 -21.64 0.76
N PHE A 131 -5.78 -21.65 1.88
CA PHE A 131 -4.72 -20.68 2.17
C PHE A 131 -3.62 -20.65 1.09
N LEU A 132 -3.19 -21.82 0.60
CA LEU A 132 -2.17 -21.95 -0.43
C LEU A 132 -2.72 -21.50 -1.79
N GLY A 133 -3.99 -21.80 -2.08
CA GLY A 133 -4.69 -21.30 -3.27
C GLY A 133 -4.79 -19.77 -3.30
N TYR A 134 -5.20 -19.15 -2.17
CA TYR A 134 -5.22 -17.69 -2.04
C TYR A 134 -3.82 -17.09 -2.19
N TRP A 135 -2.80 -17.70 -1.58
CA TRP A 135 -1.43 -17.23 -1.67
C TRP A 135 -0.88 -17.26 -3.10
N LEU A 136 -1.12 -18.34 -3.84
CA LEU A 136 -0.77 -18.45 -5.26
C LEU A 136 -1.50 -17.42 -6.11
N TRP A 137 -2.78 -17.18 -5.84
CA TRP A 137 -3.57 -16.17 -6.54
C TRP A 137 -3.04 -14.76 -6.32
N ILE A 138 -2.66 -14.40 -5.08
CA ILE A 138 -2.05 -13.11 -4.76
C ILE A 138 -0.71 -12.94 -5.50
N LYS A 139 0.12 -13.99 -5.53
CA LYS A 139 1.39 -13.98 -6.27
C LYS A 139 1.21 -13.84 -7.78
N ALA A 140 0.13 -14.40 -8.33
CA ALA A 140 -0.20 -14.23 -9.75
C ALA A 140 -0.77 -12.83 -10.06
N ASN A 141 -1.46 -12.21 -9.09
CA ASN A 141 -2.18 -10.95 -9.25
C ASN A 141 -1.66 -9.86 -8.29
N VAL A 142 -0.34 -9.72 -8.21
CA VAL A 142 0.33 -8.79 -7.27
C VAL A 142 -0.12 -7.35 -7.51
N ALA A 143 -0.24 -6.93 -8.78
CA ALA A 143 -0.63 -5.57 -9.13
C ALA A 143 -2.04 -5.22 -8.65
N ILE A 144 -2.99 -6.14 -8.81
CA ILE A 144 -4.38 -5.97 -8.37
C ILE A 144 -4.44 -5.93 -6.84
N SER A 145 -3.69 -6.80 -6.17
CA SER A 145 -3.62 -6.86 -4.71
C SER A 145 -3.04 -5.59 -4.11
N ILE A 146 -1.97 -5.05 -4.70
CA ILE A 146 -1.36 -3.77 -4.27
C ILE A 146 -2.35 -2.62 -4.48
N SER A 147 -2.99 -2.55 -5.65
CA SER A 147 -4.00 -1.52 -5.97
C SER A 147 -5.16 -1.52 -4.95
N PHE A 148 -5.65 -2.71 -4.60
CA PHE A 148 -6.67 -2.89 -3.58
C PHE A 148 -6.19 -2.40 -2.19
N LEU A 149 -4.98 -2.78 -1.77
CA LEU A 149 -4.40 -2.35 -0.48
C LEU A 149 -4.26 -0.83 -0.40
N ILE A 150 -3.81 -0.19 -1.48
CA ILE A 150 -3.70 1.26 -1.55
C ILE A 150 -5.08 1.91 -1.43
N GLY A 151 -6.06 1.45 -2.21
CA GLY A 151 -7.44 1.90 -2.12
C GLY A 151 -7.96 1.77 -0.69
N PHE A 152 -7.74 0.62 -0.07
CA PHE A 152 -8.15 0.34 1.31
C PHE A 152 -7.52 1.28 2.34
N ILE A 153 -6.22 1.51 2.28
CA ILE A 153 -5.52 2.42 3.21
C ILE A 153 -6.04 3.86 3.04
N ILE A 154 -6.26 4.30 1.80
CA ILE A 154 -6.82 5.61 1.52
C ILE A 154 -8.25 5.72 2.09
N GLY A 155 -9.11 4.73 1.82
CA GLY A 155 -10.48 4.69 2.32
C GLY A 155 -10.55 4.70 3.85
N TRP A 156 -9.67 3.94 4.50
CA TRP A 156 -9.55 3.91 5.96
C TRP A 156 -9.07 5.24 6.54
N LYS A 157 -8.15 5.93 5.86
CA LYS A 157 -7.63 7.21 6.35
C LYS A 157 -8.62 8.37 6.18
N ILE A 158 -9.33 8.40 5.05
CA ILE A 158 -10.28 9.46 4.70
C ILE A 158 -11.54 9.45 5.58
N SER A 159 -12.04 8.25 5.90
CA SER A 159 -13.23 8.09 6.74
C SER A 159 -12.95 8.43 8.20
#